data_AF-A0A212CVL4-F1
#
_entry.id   AF-A0A212CVL4-F1
#
_cell.length_a   1.000
_cell.length_b   1.000
_cell.length_c   1.000
_cell.angle_alpha   90.00
_cell.angle_beta   90.00
_cell.angle_gamma   90.00
#
_symmetry.space_group_name_H-M   'P 1'
#
loop_
_entity.id
_entity.type
_entity.pdbx_description
1 polymer ?
#
loop_
_entity_poly.entity_id
_entity_poly.type
_entity_poly.pdbx_seq_one_letter_code
_entity_poly.pdbx_strand_id
1 'polypeptide(L)'
;MSSWAPLMFGVGSWPRVLKHSVDATYEEQGPSPGYRMELSIFYVVYFVVFPFFFVNIFVALIIITFQEQGDKVMSECSLEKNEVGLPAAPSPGNSLRACIDFAISAKPLTRYMPQNKQSFQYKTWTFVVSPPFEYFIMAMIALNTVVLMMKHLFLGQFYDAPYEYELMLKCLNIVFTSMFSMECVLKIIAFGVLNYFRDAWNVFDFVTVLGSITDILVTEIAVSSFPALAGPEWSPHCASRPGG
;
A
#
# COMPACT_ATOMS: atom_id res chain seq x y z
N MET A 1 -0.98 20.85 -16.24
CA MET A 1 0.23 20.24 -15.63
C MET A 1 0.96 19.33 -16.64
N SER A 2 1.20 19.79 -17.87
CA SER A 2 1.75 18.97 -18.98
C SER A 2 3.00 19.58 -19.62
N SER A 3 3.54 20.68 -19.07
CA SER A 3 4.65 21.43 -19.68
C SER A 3 6.05 20.95 -19.28
N TRP A 4 6.17 19.96 -18.40
CA TRP A 4 7.47 19.46 -17.91
C TRP A 4 7.93 18.15 -18.57
N ALA A 5 7.09 17.53 -19.40
CA ALA A 5 7.41 16.29 -20.12
C ALA A 5 8.63 16.38 -21.07
N PRO A 6 8.96 17.51 -21.73
CA PRO A 6 10.09 17.55 -22.67
C PRO A 6 11.46 17.33 -22.03
N LEU A 7 11.62 17.62 -20.73
CA LEU A 7 12.91 17.46 -20.04
C LEU A 7 13.20 16.01 -19.64
N MET A 8 12.20 15.12 -19.64
CA MET A 8 12.38 13.70 -19.33
C MET A 8 12.69 12.85 -20.58
N PHE A 9 12.66 13.45 -21.79
CA PHE A 9 13.01 12.78 -23.06
C PHE A 9 14.53 12.71 -23.34
N GLY A 10 15.37 13.38 -22.54
CA GLY A 10 16.82 13.49 -22.81
C GLY A 10 17.61 12.19 -22.61
N VAL A 11 17.16 11.28 -21.73
CA VAL A 11 17.94 10.09 -21.34
C VAL A 11 17.52 8.82 -22.14
N GLY A 12 16.38 8.83 -22.82
CA GLY A 12 15.93 7.70 -23.64
C GLY A 12 16.36 7.77 -25.11
N SER A 13 16.58 8.98 -25.64
CA SER A 13 16.84 9.19 -27.09
C SER A 13 18.31 9.47 -27.42
N TRP A 14 19.19 9.63 -26.42
CA TRP A 14 20.61 9.91 -26.64
C TRP A 14 21.36 8.85 -27.46
N PRO A 15 21.06 7.54 -27.40
CA PRO A 15 21.78 6.56 -28.23
C PRO A 15 21.49 6.77 -29.71
N ARG A 16 20.29 7.29 -30.03
CA ARG A 16 19.88 7.61 -31.40
C ARG A 16 20.62 8.86 -31.90
N VAL A 17 20.70 9.91 -31.08
CA VAL A 17 21.45 11.13 -31.41
C VAL A 17 22.95 10.83 -31.56
N LEU A 18 23.51 10.02 -30.67
CA LEU A 18 24.89 9.54 -30.76
C LEU A 18 25.14 8.82 -32.08
N LYS A 19 24.28 7.86 -32.44
CA LYS A 19 24.39 7.10 -33.68
C LYS A 19 24.34 8.01 -34.91
N HIS A 20 23.39 8.94 -34.97
CA HIS A 20 23.30 9.91 -36.06
C HIS A 20 24.53 10.83 -36.14
N SER A 21 25.18 11.11 -35.01
CA SER A 21 26.39 11.95 -34.97
C SER A 21 27.64 11.19 -35.41
N VAL A 22 27.74 9.90 -35.08
CA VAL A 22 28.84 9.01 -35.49
C VAL A 22 28.76 8.68 -36.98
N ASP A 23 27.56 8.57 -37.52
CA ASP A 23 27.32 8.25 -38.92
C ASP A 23 27.34 9.49 -39.84
N ALA A 24 27.52 10.71 -39.31
CA ALA A 24 27.49 11.96 -40.08
C ALA A 24 28.78 12.17 -40.92
N THR A 25 28.61 12.41 -42.22
CA THR A 25 29.71 12.49 -43.20
C THR A 25 30.07 13.94 -43.58
N TYR A 26 29.89 14.34 -44.84
CA TYR A 26 30.09 15.69 -45.37
C TYR A 26 28.73 16.32 -45.69
N GLU A 27 28.66 17.64 -45.82
CA GLU A 27 27.41 18.41 -45.97
C GLU A 27 26.51 17.91 -47.12
N GLU A 28 27.09 17.39 -48.19
CA GLU A 28 26.40 16.94 -49.41
C GLU A 28 26.24 15.40 -49.50
N GLN A 29 26.53 14.65 -48.43
CA GLN A 29 26.52 13.17 -48.44
C GLN A 29 25.63 12.58 -47.35
N GLY A 30 25.03 11.42 -47.66
CA GLY A 30 24.23 10.66 -46.70
C GLY A 30 25.07 10.05 -45.55
N PRO A 31 24.42 9.57 -44.48
CA PRO A 31 25.12 9.00 -43.34
C PRO A 31 25.85 7.70 -43.71
N SER A 32 27.10 7.58 -43.30
CA SER A 32 27.91 6.37 -43.49
C SER A 32 28.18 5.74 -42.12
N PRO A 33 27.83 4.46 -41.92
CA PRO A 33 28.02 3.78 -40.63
C PRO A 33 29.46 3.89 -40.12
N GLY A 34 29.64 4.40 -38.90
CA GLY A 34 30.94 4.43 -38.20
C GLY A 34 31.98 5.40 -38.76
N TYR A 35 31.58 6.37 -39.59
CA TYR A 35 32.50 7.29 -40.27
C TYR A 35 33.33 8.17 -39.30
N ARG A 36 32.74 8.66 -38.20
CA ARG A 36 33.42 9.47 -37.19
C ARG A 36 33.27 8.89 -35.79
N MET A 37 33.92 7.76 -35.54
CA MET A 37 33.88 7.10 -34.23
C MET A 37 34.44 7.98 -33.10
N GLU A 38 35.32 8.94 -33.40
CA GLU A 38 35.88 9.90 -32.45
C GLU A 38 34.82 10.76 -31.73
N LEU A 39 33.71 11.10 -32.41
CA LEU A 39 32.62 11.84 -31.78
C LEU A 39 31.95 11.04 -30.64
N SER A 40 32.08 9.72 -30.63
CA SER A 40 31.52 8.88 -29.55
C SER A 40 32.15 9.19 -28.20
N ILE A 41 33.46 9.45 -28.17
CA ILE A 41 34.20 9.76 -26.94
C ILE A 41 33.72 11.09 -26.36
N PHE A 42 33.46 12.10 -27.20
CA PHE A 42 32.93 13.39 -26.76
C PHE A 42 31.59 13.25 -26.04
N TYR A 43 30.65 12.49 -26.60
CA TYR A 43 29.35 12.27 -25.96
C TYR A 43 29.48 11.49 -24.65
N VAL A 44 30.33 10.47 -24.57
CA VAL A 44 30.55 9.71 -23.33
C VAL A 44 31.10 10.62 -22.22
N VAL A 45 32.11 11.44 -22.52
CA VAL A 45 32.66 12.40 -21.56
C VAL A 45 31.60 13.42 -21.14
N TYR A 46 30.82 13.95 -22.08
CA TYR A 46 29.73 14.88 -21.79
C TYR A 46 28.69 14.26 -20.86
N PHE A 47 28.22 13.04 -21.14
CA PHE A 47 27.20 12.36 -20.32
C PHE A 47 27.68 11.93 -18.94
N VAL A 48 28.98 11.78 -18.72
CA VAL A 48 29.53 11.45 -17.40
C VAL A 48 29.85 12.71 -16.60
N VAL A 49 30.56 13.66 -17.21
CA VAL A 49 31.10 14.83 -16.50
C VAL A 49 30.03 15.88 -16.24
N PHE A 50 29.16 16.15 -17.22
CA PHE A 50 28.16 17.22 -17.10
C PHE A 50 27.11 16.94 -16.02
N PRO A 51 26.50 15.73 -15.93
CA PRO A 51 25.58 15.43 -14.84
C PRO A 51 26.25 15.37 -13.47
N PHE A 52 27.49 14.87 -13.38
CA PHE A 52 28.23 14.82 -12.12
C PHE A 52 28.46 16.22 -11.55
N PHE A 53 28.89 17.17 -12.39
CA PHE A 53 29.07 18.56 -11.98
C PHE A 53 27.73 19.22 -11.59
N PHE A 54 26.68 19.00 -12.38
CA PHE A 54 25.36 19.58 -12.12
C PHE A 54 24.77 19.09 -10.79
N VAL A 55 24.88 17.79 -10.50
CA VAL A 55 24.43 17.22 -9.22
C VAL A 55 25.21 17.80 -8.05
N ASN A 56 26.53 17.94 -8.17
CA ASN A 56 27.34 18.51 -7.08
C ASN A 56 26.97 19.96 -6.77
N ILE A 57 26.71 20.79 -7.78
CA ILE A 57 26.19 22.16 -7.58
C ILE A 57 24.81 22.13 -6.94
N PHE A 58 23.91 21.28 -7.46
CA PHE A 58 22.54 21.20 -6.96
C PHE A 58 22.49 20.75 -5.49
N VAL A 59 23.30 19.76 -5.12
CA VAL A 59 23.44 19.30 -3.73
C VAL A 59 24.00 20.41 -2.84
N ALA A 60 25.02 21.14 -3.29
CA ALA A 60 25.56 22.27 -2.54
C ALA A 60 24.51 23.37 -2.30
N LEU A 61 23.74 23.73 -3.32
CA LEU A 61 22.64 24.71 -3.20
C LEU A 61 21.56 24.23 -2.23
N ILE A 62 21.17 22.96 -2.33
CA ILE A 62 20.21 22.35 -1.40
C ILE A 62 20.73 22.44 0.03
N ILE A 63 21.98 22.04 0.29
CA ILE A 63 22.57 22.08 1.63
C ILE A 63 22.57 23.51 2.17
N ILE A 64 22.99 24.50 1.38
CA ILE A 64 23.00 25.90 1.79
C ILE A 64 21.59 26.36 2.15
N THR A 65 20.59 26.06 1.31
CA THR A 65 19.21 26.44 1.61
C THR A 65 18.66 25.73 2.85
N PHE A 66 18.98 24.46 3.06
CA PHE A 66 18.55 23.73 4.26
C PHE A 66 19.22 24.24 5.53
N GLN A 67 20.50 24.61 5.46
CA GLN A 67 21.21 25.25 6.55
C GLN A 67 20.60 26.62 6.86
N GLU A 68 20.33 27.43 5.83
CA GLU A 68 19.73 28.75 6.01
C GLU A 68 18.30 28.67 6.60
N GLN A 69 17.48 27.72 6.15
CA GLN A 69 16.16 27.47 6.73
C GLN A 69 16.26 26.87 8.15
N GLY A 70 17.20 25.96 8.38
CA GLY A 70 17.47 25.39 9.69
C GLY A 70 17.88 26.45 10.72
N ASP A 71 18.77 27.37 10.32
CA ASP A 71 19.23 28.46 11.16
C ASP A 71 18.11 29.47 11.43
N LYS A 72 17.27 29.80 10.44
CA LYS A 72 16.09 30.67 10.63
C LYS A 72 15.08 30.07 11.59
N VAL A 73 14.67 28.82 11.40
CA VAL A 73 13.72 28.12 12.29
C VAL A 73 14.27 27.99 13.72
N MET A 74 15.58 27.73 13.86
CA MET A 74 16.24 27.69 15.17
C MET A 74 16.29 29.08 15.83
N SER A 75 16.50 30.14 15.05
CA SER A 75 16.48 31.51 15.53
C SER A 75 15.09 31.97 15.97
N GLU A 76 14.03 31.63 15.24
CA GLU A 76 12.63 31.92 15.60
C GLU A 76 12.24 31.21 16.91
N CYS A 77 12.60 29.93 17.06
CA CYS A 77 12.45 29.18 18.32
C CYS A 77 13.23 29.79 19.50
N SER A 78 14.32 30.51 19.24
CA SER A 78 15.13 31.16 20.28
C SER A 78 14.60 32.55 20.64
N LEU A 79 14.03 33.28 19.67
CA LEU A 79 13.38 34.58 19.90
C LEU A 79 12.08 34.43 20.70
N GLU A 80 11.25 33.42 20.39
CA GLU A 80 10.05 33.09 21.19
C GLU A 80 10.42 32.76 22.65
N LYS A 81 11.64 32.26 22.88
CA LYS A 81 12.19 31.97 24.21
C LYS A 81 12.79 33.17 24.94
N ASN A 82 13.24 34.21 24.22
CA ASN A 82 13.77 35.43 24.83
C ASN A 82 12.65 36.42 25.21
N GLU A 83 11.48 36.35 24.57
CA GLU A 83 10.31 37.15 24.99
C GLU A 83 9.66 36.61 26.26
N VAL A 84 9.78 35.31 26.54
CA VAL A 84 9.49 34.71 27.85
C VAL A 84 10.81 34.61 28.63
N GLY A 85 11.34 35.76 29.06
CA GLY A 85 12.70 35.91 29.57
C GLY A 85 13.22 34.74 30.41
N LEU A 86 14.26 34.05 29.89
CA LEU A 86 15.34 33.42 30.65
C LEU A 86 16.51 33.07 29.69
N PRO A 87 17.78 33.38 30.02
CA PRO A 87 18.88 33.39 29.05
C PRO A 87 19.50 32.00 28.80
N ALA A 88 20.22 31.94 27.67
CA ALA A 88 20.79 30.79 27.00
C ALA A 88 21.90 30.01 27.75
N ALA A 89 21.99 28.71 27.45
CA ALA A 89 23.23 27.93 27.44
C ALA A 89 23.10 26.77 26.42
N PRO A 90 24.16 26.40 25.67
CA PRO A 90 24.18 25.19 24.84
C PRO A 90 24.36 23.98 25.77
N SER A 91 23.28 23.57 26.42
CA SER A 91 23.28 22.41 27.32
C SER A 91 22.79 21.15 26.59
N PRO A 92 23.18 19.94 27.04
CA PRO A 92 22.68 18.62 26.60
C PRO A 92 21.15 18.43 26.70
N GLY A 93 20.40 19.49 27.02
CA GLY A 93 18.97 19.52 27.31
C GLY A 93 18.07 19.79 26.09
N ASN A 94 18.61 19.93 24.89
CA ASN A 94 17.82 19.94 23.64
C ASN A 94 17.08 18.61 23.43
N SER A 95 17.70 17.47 23.77
CA SER A 95 16.99 16.18 23.80
C SER A 95 15.94 16.12 24.92
N LEU A 96 16.23 16.71 26.08
CA LEU A 96 15.31 16.70 27.23
C LEU A 96 14.05 17.51 26.96
N ARG A 97 14.19 18.68 26.31
CA ARG A 97 13.05 19.53 25.92
C ARG A 97 12.16 18.84 24.89
N ALA A 98 12.74 18.17 23.90
CA ALA A 98 11.97 17.36 22.95
C ALA A 98 11.20 16.21 23.63
N CYS A 99 11.81 15.54 24.62
CA CYS A 99 11.12 14.53 25.43
C CYS A 99 9.99 15.13 26.28
N ILE A 100 10.17 16.34 26.81
CA ILE A 100 9.15 17.05 27.59
C ILE A 100 7.97 17.47 26.69
N ASP A 101 8.25 18.04 25.51
CA ASP A 101 7.21 18.45 24.56
C ASP A 101 6.44 17.25 24.01
N PHE A 102 7.13 16.13 23.76
CA PHE A 102 6.49 14.87 23.38
C PHE A 102 5.61 14.32 24.51
N ALA A 103 6.09 14.32 25.75
CA ALA A 103 5.32 13.84 26.89
C ALA A 103 4.09 14.72 27.19
N ILE A 104 4.18 16.03 27.00
CA ILE A 104 3.08 16.98 27.20
C ILE A 104 2.07 16.92 26.04
N SER A 105 2.53 16.70 24.80
CA SER A 105 1.68 16.65 23.61
C SER A 105 1.07 15.27 23.33
N ALA A 106 1.61 14.21 23.95
CA ALA A 106 1.08 12.87 23.84
C ALA A 106 -0.35 12.82 24.38
N LYS A 107 -1.33 12.78 23.47
CA LYS A 107 -2.72 12.52 23.83
C LYS A 107 -2.81 11.07 24.30
N PRO A 108 -3.43 10.80 25.47
CA PRO A 108 -3.57 9.45 25.97
C PRO A 108 -4.33 8.60 24.94
N LEU A 109 -3.78 7.42 24.60
CA LEU A 109 -4.47 6.45 23.77
C LEU A 109 -5.76 6.07 24.51
N THR A 110 -6.90 6.46 23.97
CA THR A 110 -8.22 6.22 24.56
C THR A 110 -8.58 4.74 24.45
N ARG A 111 -7.99 3.91 25.31
CA ARG A 111 -8.37 2.50 25.45
C ARG A 111 -9.68 2.45 26.23
N TYR A 112 -10.77 2.12 25.55
CA TYR A 112 -12.08 1.96 26.19
C TYR A 112 -12.05 0.79 27.20
N MET A 113 -12.39 1.08 28.46
CA MET A 113 -12.55 0.10 29.52
C MET A 113 -14.03 0.01 29.91
N PRO A 114 -14.68 -1.16 29.79
CA PRO A 114 -16.09 -1.29 30.16
C PRO A 114 -16.28 -1.07 31.66
N GLN A 115 -17.26 -0.23 32.02
CA GLN A 115 -17.50 0.20 33.41
C GLN A 115 -18.00 -0.93 34.33
N ASN A 116 -18.63 -1.97 33.78
CA ASN A 116 -19.31 -3.02 34.56
C ASN A 116 -18.50 -4.33 34.59
N LYS A 117 -17.68 -4.52 35.64
CA LYS A 117 -16.80 -5.70 35.82
C LYS A 117 -17.51 -7.05 35.95
N GLN A 118 -18.81 -7.08 36.25
CA GLN A 118 -19.58 -8.31 36.48
C GLN A 118 -20.40 -8.80 35.26
N SER A 119 -20.40 -8.06 34.14
CA SER A 119 -21.17 -8.44 32.95
C SER A 119 -20.40 -9.42 32.06
N PHE A 120 -21.14 -10.25 31.30
CA PHE A 120 -20.61 -11.05 30.18
C PHE A 120 -19.74 -10.20 29.23
N GLN A 121 -20.11 -8.93 29.08
CA GLN A 121 -19.36 -7.92 28.33
C GLN A 121 -17.89 -7.76 28.77
N TYR A 122 -17.58 -7.82 30.07
CA TYR A 122 -16.20 -7.69 30.56
C TYR A 122 -15.36 -8.93 30.23
N LYS A 123 -15.97 -10.13 30.28
CA LYS A 123 -15.32 -11.38 29.88
C LYS A 123 -15.03 -11.39 28.38
N THR A 124 -16.01 -11.03 27.55
CA THR A 124 -15.84 -10.93 26.10
C THR A 124 -14.83 -9.84 25.73
N TRP A 125 -14.85 -8.69 26.40
CA TRP A 125 -13.84 -7.65 26.23
C TRP A 125 -12.44 -8.14 26.57
N THR A 126 -12.26 -8.82 27.71
CA THR A 126 -10.95 -9.38 28.10
C THR A 126 -10.44 -10.41 27.08
N PHE A 127 -11.33 -11.20 26.49
CA PHE A 127 -11.00 -12.16 25.44
C PHE A 127 -10.59 -11.48 24.12
N VAL A 128 -11.40 -10.53 23.64
CA VAL A 128 -11.16 -9.80 22.38
C VAL A 128 -9.89 -8.94 22.46
N VAL A 129 -9.58 -8.41 23.63
CA VAL A 129 -8.41 -7.56 23.88
C VAL A 129 -7.16 -8.38 24.23
N SER A 130 -7.26 -9.71 24.26
CA SER A 130 -6.13 -10.56 24.59
C SER A 130 -5.13 -10.61 23.42
N PRO A 131 -3.80 -10.51 23.69
CA PRO A 131 -2.77 -10.66 22.68
C PRO A 131 -2.91 -11.92 21.78
N PRO A 132 -3.24 -13.12 22.30
CA PRO A 132 -3.38 -14.29 21.42
C PRO A 132 -4.53 -14.16 20.43
N PHE A 133 -5.62 -13.46 20.78
CA PHE A 133 -6.72 -13.19 19.87
C PHE A 133 -6.29 -12.23 18.75
N GLU A 134 -5.54 -11.18 19.08
CA GLU A 134 -4.97 -10.26 18.07
C GLU A 134 -4.05 -11.00 17.07
N TYR A 135 -3.15 -11.85 17.56
CA TYR A 135 -2.30 -12.67 16.68
C TYR A 135 -3.10 -13.65 15.82
N PHE A 136 -4.19 -14.22 16.36
CA PHE A 136 -5.07 -15.10 15.62
C PHE A 136 -5.73 -14.38 14.44
N ILE A 137 -6.28 -13.18 14.65
CA ILE A 137 -6.87 -12.38 13.57
C ILE A 137 -5.81 -11.99 12.53
N MET A 138 -4.63 -11.56 12.96
CA MET A 138 -3.53 -11.25 12.04
C MET A 138 -3.10 -12.45 11.20
N ALA A 139 -3.05 -13.65 11.79
CA ALA A 139 -2.76 -14.88 11.07
C ALA A 139 -3.87 -15.22 10.06
N MET A 140 -5.14 -15.00 10.41
CA MET A 140 -6.28 -15.21 9.49
C MET A 140 -6.25 -14.25 8.30
N ILE A 141 -5.93 -12.97 8.52
CA ILE A 141 -5.77 -11.99 7.43
C ILE A 141 -4.62 -12.45 6.51
N ALA A 142 -3.47 -12.81 7.08
CA ALA A 142 -2.35 -13.31 6.29
C ALA A 142 -2.72 -14.55 5.46
N LEU A 143 -3.40 -15.52 6.08
CA LEU A 143 -3.81 -16.75 5.40
C LEU A 143 -4.83 -16.46 4.29
N ASN A 144 -5.81 -15.58 4.52
CA ASN A 144 -6.75 -15.12 3.50
C ASN A 144 -6.03 -14.46 2.31
N THR A 145 -5.05 -13.57 2.57
CA THR A 145 -4.27 -12.96 1.48
C THR A 145 -3.48 -14.00 0.69
N VAL A 146 -2.92 -15.02 1.33
CA VAL A 146 -2.22 -16.11 0.64
C VAL A 146 -3.19 -16.90 -0.24
N VAL A 147 -4.39 -17.24 0.26
CA VAL A 147 -5.42 -17.94 -0.53
C VAL A 147 -5.85 -17.12 -1.74
N LEU A 148 -6.06 -15.82 -1.58
CA LEU A 148 -6.39 -14.91 -2.68
C LEU A 148 -5.24 -14.77 -3.68
N MET A 149 -3.99 -14.71 -3.22
CA MET A 149 -2.80 -14.69 -4.09
C MET A 149 -2.64 -16.00 -4.86
N MET A 150 -2.85 -17.14 -4.20
CA MET A 150 -2.83 -18.45 -4.85
C MET A 150 -3.93 -18.52 -5.93
N LYS A 151 -5.14 -18.02 -5.65
CA LYS A 151 -6.21 -17.91 -6.65
C LYS A 151 -5.75 -17.14 -7.89
N HIS A 152 -5.20 -15.94 -7.70
CA HIS A 152 -4.81 -15.07 -8.81
C HIS A 152 -3.62 -15.62 -9.60
N LEU A 153 -2.60 -16.14 -8.91
CA LEU A 153 -1.40 -16.72 -9.52
C LEU A 153 -1.75 -18.00 -10.29
N PHE A 154 -2.58 -18.87 -9.73
CA PHE A 154 -2.92 -20.16 -10.33
C PHE A 154 -3.88 -20.02 -11.51
N LEU A 155 -4.92 -19.18 -11.39
CA LEU A 155 -5.85 -18.88 -12.51
C LEU A 155 -5.21 -18.08 -13.63
N GLY A 156 -4.18 -17.26 -13.34
CA GLY A 156 -3.45 -16.52 -14.36
C GLY A 156 -2.57 -17.40 -15.26
N GLN A 157 -2.21 -18.61 -14.79
CA GLN A 157 -1.24 -19.47 -15.46
C GLN A 157 -1.84 -20.78 -16.01
N PHE A 158 -2.96 -21.25 -15.43
CA PHE A 158 -3.70 -22.41 -15.90
C PHE A 158 -5.17 -22.01 -16.17
N TYR A 159 -5.53 -21.89 -17.45
CA TYR A 159 -6.89 -21.58 -17.90
C TYR A 159 -7.91 -22.69 -17.54
N ASP A 160 -7.42 -23.90 -17.24
CA ASP A 160 -8.20 -25.07 -16.78
C ASP A 160 -7.89 -25.41 -15.32
N ALA A 161 -8.30 -24.56 -14.38
CA ALA A 161 -8.25 -24.92 -12.97
C ALA A 161 -9.23 -26.09 -12.70
N PRO A 162 -8.80 -27.14 -11.98
CA PRO A 162 -9.67 -28.27 -11.68
C PRO A 162 -10.85 -27.82 -10.80
N TYR A 163 -12.05 -28.30 -11.12
CA TYR A 163 -13.31 -27.96 -10.43
C TYR A 163 -13.22 -28.10 -8.90
N GLU A 164 -12.48 -29.11 -8.41
CA GLU A 164 -12.23 -29.34 -6.99
C GLU A 164 -11.51 -28.16 -6.31
N TYR A 165 -10.57 -27.50 -7.00
CA TYR A 165 -9.85 -26.35 -6.47
C TYR A 165 -10.78 -25.16 -6.30
N GLU A 166 -11.61 -24.85 -7.30
CA GLU A 166 -12.61 -23.78 -7.22
C GLU A 166 -13.61 -24.01 -6.06
N LEU A 167 -14.04 -25.25 -5.84
CA LEU A 167 -14.92 -25.59 -4.72
C LEU A 167 -14.23 -25.38 -3.37
N MET A 168 -12.97 -25.81 -3.23
CA MET A 168 -12.19 -25.60 -2.01
C MET A 168 -11.96 -24.11 -1.73
N LEU A 169 -11.67 -23.31 -2.75
CA LEU A 169 -11.47 -21.87 -2.59
C LEU A 169 -12.76 -21.15 -2.17
N LYS A 170 -13.91 -21.54 -2.76
CA LYS A 170 -15.21 -21.04 -2.32
C LYS A 170 -15.48 -21.39 -0.86
N CYS A 171 -15.22 -22.63 -0.45
CA CYS A 171 -15.36 -23.07 0.93
C CYS A 171 -14.47 -22.25 1.88
N LEU A 172 -13.19 -22.05 1.54
CA LEU A 172 -12.25 -21.26 2.34
C LEU A 172 -12.68 -19.80 2.46
N ASN A 173 -13.14 -19.16 1.38
CA ASN A 173 -13.64 -17.78 1.43
C ASN A 173 -14.87 -17.64 2.33
N ILE A 174 -15.78 -18.62 2.32
CA ILE A 174 -16.93 -18.67 3.23
C ILE A 174 -16.46 -18.83 4.67
N VAL A 175 -15.48 -19.70 4.93
CA VAL A 175 -14.90 -19.89 6.26
C VAL A 175 -14.24 -18.61 6.76
N PHE A 176 -13.38 -17.94 5.99
CA PHE A 176 -12.79 -16.66 6.41
C PHE A 176 -13.84 -15.59 6.66
N THR A 177 -14.83 -15.48 5.78
CA THR A 177 -15.94 -14.52 5.93
C THR A 177 -16.71 -14.77 7.23
N SER A 178 -17.01 -16.03 7.54
CA SER A 178 -17.72 -16.37 8.79
C SER A 178 -16.89 -16.07 10.04
N MET A 179 -15.57 -16.28 9.98
CA MET A 179 -14.65 -15.98 11.09
C MET A 179 -14.49 -14.47 11.32
N PHE A 180 -14.32 -13.67 10.27
CA PHE A 180 -14.30 -12.20 10.38
C PHE A 180 -15.66 -11.65 10.84
N SER A 181 -16.76 -12.25 10.40
CA SER A 181 -18.10 -11.89 10.89
C SER A 181 -18.25 -12.17 12.38
N MET A 182 -17.77 -13.32 12.85
CA MET A 182 -17.79 -13.68 14.27
C MET A 182 -16.94 -12.73 15.11
N GLU A 183 -15.74 -12.38 14.64
CA GLU A 183 -14.89 -11.37 15.28
C GLU A 183 -15.60 -10.03 15.42
N CYS A 184 -16.17 -9.51 14.32
CA CYS A 184 -16.89 -8.25 14.30
C CYS A 184 -18.04 -8.24 15.32
N VAL A 185 -18.83 -9.32 15.40
CA VAL A 185 -19.93 -9.46 16.38
C VAL A 185 -19.39 -9.49 17.81
N LEU A 186 -18.31 -10.23 18.07
CA LEU A 186 -17.68 -10.28 19.40
C LEU A 186 -17.16 -8.90 19.83
N LYS A 187 -16.57 -8.13 18.91
CA LYS A 187 -16.12 -6.76 19.15
C LYS A 187 -17.28 -5.79 19.42
N ILE A 188 -18.38 -5.89 18.67
CA ILE A 188 -19.59 -5.08 18.91
C ILE A 188 -20.17 -5.36 20.30
N ILE A 189 -20.22 -6.63 20.72
CA ILE A 189 -20.71 -7.01 22.06
C ILE A 189 -19.73 -6.52 23.14
N ALA A 190 -18.43 -6.59 22.92
CA ALA A 190 -17.41 -6.17 23.88
C ALA A 190 -17.40 -4.64 24.12
N PHE A 191 -17.35 -3.83 23.05
CA PHE A 191 -17.18 -2.38 23.13
C PHE A 191 -18.50 -1.60 23.16
N GLY A 192 -19.59 -2.21 22.66
CA GLY A 192 -20.86 -1.55 22.39
C GLY A 192 -20.85 -0.77 21.07
N VAL A 193 -22.02 -0.64 20.44
CA VAL A 193 -22.18 -0.11 19.07
C VAL A 193 -21.55 1.29 18.90
N LEU A 194 -21.80 2.22 19.83
CA LEU A 194 -21.32 3.61 19.70
C LEU A 194 -19.80 3.76 19.83
N ASN A 195 -19.15 2.91 20.64
CA ASN A 195 -17.70 2.96 20.80
C ASN A 195 -16.97 2.17 19.71
N TYR A 196 -17.60 1.12 19.18
CA TYR A 196 -17.09 0.36 18.05
C TYR A 196 -16.89 1.25 16.81
N PHE A 197 -17.87 2.09 16.46
CA PHE A 197 -17.77 2.98 15.29
C PHE A 197 -16.85 4.20 15.47
N ARG A 198 -16.36 4.46 16.69
CA ARG A 198 -15.39 5.55 16.93
C ARG A 198 -13.96 5.18 16.55
N ASP A 199 -13.64 3.89 16.55
CA ASP A 199 -12.32 3.39 16.20
C ASP A 199 -12.28 3.07 14.71
N ALA A 200 -11.41 3.76 13.96
CA ALA A 200 -11.27 3.59 12.52
C ALA A 200 -10.91 2.14 12.13
N TRP A 201 -10.17 1.42 12.98
CA TRP A 201 -9.79 0.03 12.71
C TRP A 201 -10.98 -0.93 12.81
N ASN A 202 -11.88 -0.69 13.77
CA ASN A 202 -13.11 -1.45 13.88
C ASN A 202 -14.08 -1.12 12.73
N VAL A 203 -14.13 0.14 12.27
CA VAL A 203 -14.90 0.51 11.07
C VAL A 203 -14.39 -0.24 9.83
N PHE A 204 -13.07 -0.36 9.67
CA PHE A 204 -12.49 -1.12 8.56
C PHE A 204 -12.89 -2.61 8.58
N ASP A 205 -12.90 -3.23 9.76
CA ASP A 205 -13.35 -4.60 9.96
C ASP A 205 -14.83 -4.77 9.55
N PHE A 206 -15.72 -3.86 10.00
CA PHE A 206 -17.13 -3.85 9.62
C PHE A 206 -17.36 -3.71 8.12
N VAL A 207 -16.62 -2.82 7.45
CA VAL A 207 -16.70 -2.64 5.99
C VAL A 207 -16.26 -3.91 5.27
N THR A 208 -15.23 -4.59 5.79
CA THR A 208 -14.75 -5.86 5.23
C THR A 208 -15.82 -6.94 5.30
N VAL A 209 -16.50 -7.08 6.45
CA VAL A 209 -17.62 -8.03 6.62
C VAL A 209 -18.79 -7.70 5.68
N LEU A 210 -19.17 -6.42 5.55
CA LEU A 210 -20.23 -6.00 4.62
C LEU A 210 -19.85 -6.28 3.15
N GLY A 211 -18.59 -6.06 2.80
CA GLY A 211 -18.06 -6.39 1.47
C GLY A 211 -18.22 -7.87 1.16
N SER A 212 -17.83 -8.75 2.09
CA SER A 212 -17.97 -10.20 1.92
C SER A 212 -19.42 -10.67 1.84
N ILE A 213 -20.34 -10.11 2.64
CA ILE A 213 -21.77 -10.43 2.55
C ILE A 213 -22.34 -10.00 1.20
N THR A 214 -21.95 -8.82 0.72
CA THR A 214 -22.39 -8.29 -0.58
C THR A 214 -21.88 -9.17 -1.73
N ASP A 215 -20.63 -9.64 -1.67
CA ASP A 215 -20.03 -10.54 -2.67
C ASP A 215 -20.81 -11.87 -2.77
N ILE A 216 -21.14 -12.48 -1.62
CA ILE A 216 -21.95 -13.70 -1.56
C ILE A 216 -23.34 -13.44 -2.14
N LEU A 217 -24.02 -12.36 -1.72
CA LEU A 217 -25.37 -12.03 -2.19
C LEU A 217 -25.40 -11.78 -3.70
N VAL A 218 -24.41 -11.06 -4.24
CA VAL A 218 -24.28 -10.81 -5.68
C VAL A 218 -24.08 -12.12 -6.43
N THR A 219 -23.29 -13.05 -5.89
CA THR A 219 -23.09 -14.37 -6.49
C THR A 219 -24.40 -15.18 -6.58
N GLU A 220 -25.18 -15.21 -5.50
CA GLU A 220 -26.48 -15.91 -5.46
C GLU A 220 -27.54 -15.26 -6.37
N ILE A 221 -27.59 -13.92 -6.40
CA ILE A 221 -28.48 -13.19 -7.31
C ILE A 221 -28.09 -13.41 -8.77
N ALA A 222 -26.79 -13.43 -9.09
CA ALA A 222 -26.32 -13.69 -10.45
C ALA A 222 -26.69 -15.11 -10.93
N VAL A 223 -26.55 -16.12 -10.06
CA VAL A 223 -26.93 -17.51 -10.36
C VAL A 223 -28.44 -17.64 -10.56
N SER A 224 -29.26 -17.00 -9.71
CA SER A 224 -30.72 -17.06 -9.83
C SER A 224 -31.28 -16.25 -11.01
N SER A 225 -30.63 -15.14 -11.39
CA SER A 225 -31.07 -14.26 -12.48
C SER A 225 -30.65 -14.74 -13.87
N PHE A 226 -29.55 -15.50 -13.98
CA PHE A 226 -29.06 -16.05 -15.25
C PHE A 226 -28.79 -17.56 -15.18
N PRO A 227 -29.84 -18.40 -15.13
CA PRO A 227 -29.69 -19.86 -15.24
C PRO A 227 -29.03 -20.32 -16.57
N ALA A 228 -29.06 -19.47 -17.60
CA ALA A 228 -28.60 -19.77 -18.96
C ALA A 228 -27.07 -19.74 -19.17
N LEU A 229 -26.28 -19.28 -18.19
CA LEU A 229 -24.80 -19.35 -18.24
C LEU A 229 -24.23 -20.58 -17.50
N ALA A 230 -25.08 -21.32 -16.78
CA ALA A 230 -24.76 -22.68 -16.34
C ALA A 230 -25.02 -23.63 -17.54
N GLY A 231 -23.97 -23.92 -18.31
CA GLY A 231 -24.03 -24.85 -19.44
C GLY A 231 -24.58 -26.25 -19.06
N PRO A 232 -25.05 -27.01 -20.05
CA PRO A 232 -25.88 -28.19 -19.84
C PRO A 232 -25.04 -29.44 -19.60
N GLU A 233 -24.55 -29.71 -18.39
CA GLU A 233 -23.89 -31.01 -18.17
C GLU A 233 -23.92 -31.53 -16.73
N TRP A 234 -25.07 -31.54 -16.05
CA TRP A 234 -25.25 -32.42 -14.88
C TRP A 234 -26.71 -32.86 -14.73
N SER A 235 -27.06 -34.01 -15.31
CA SER A 235 -28.15 -34.86 -14.83
C SER A 235 -27.67 -36.32 -14.80
N PRO A 236 -27.33 -36.87 -13.63
CA PRO A 236 -26.90 -38.26 -13.49
C PRO A 236 -28.09 -39.24 -13.40
N HIS A 237 -29.15 -38.99 -14.16
CA HIS A 237 -30.33 -39.86 -14.21
C HIS A 237 -31.01 -39.79 -15.58
N CYS A 238 -30.51 -40.56 -16.56
CA CYS A 238 -31.32 -41.18 -17.62
C CYS A 238 -30.48 -42.15 -18.46
N ALA A 239 -29.89 -43.16 -17.81
CA ALA A 239 -29.70 -44.45 -18.47
C ALA A 239 -31.06 -45.18 -18.45
N SER A 240 -31.81 -45.12 -19.55
CA SER A 240 -32.71 -46.18 -20.06
C SER A 240 -33.78 -45.61 -20.99
N ARG A 241 -33.63 -45.87 -22.30
CA ARG A 241 -34.73 -46.38 -23.13
C ARG A 241 -34.17 -47.07 -24.38
N PRO A 242 -34.55 -48.33 -24.64
CA PRO A 242 -34.26 -49.00 -25.90
C PRO A 242 -35.36 -48.71 -26.94
N GLY A 243 -35.00 -48.76 -28.22
CA GLY A 243 -35.91 -49.09 -29.32
C GLY A 243 -36.52 -47.91 -30.08
N GLY A 244 -36.23 -47.88 -31.38
CA GLY A 244 -36.78 -46.99 -32.39
C GLY A 244 -35.89 -47.01 -33.63
#